data_AF-A0A415BVM8-F1
#
_entry.id   AF-A0A415BVM8-F1
#
_cell.length_a   1.000
_cell.length_b   1.000
_cell.length_c   1.000
_cell.angle_alpha   90.00
_cell.angle_beta   90.00
_cell.angle_gamma   90.00
#
_symmetry.space_group_name_H-M   'P 1'
#
loop_
_entity.id
_entity.type
_entity.pdbx_description
1 polymer ?
#
loop_
_entity_poly.entity_id
_entity_poly.type
_entity_poly.pdbx_seq_one_letter_code
_entity_poly.pdbx_strand_id
1 'polypeptide(L)'
;MDNLLEIMDKESCSKSEVYLYEEEGRWYAYHHSAKSLKKLSEAALKLKEACPFYSVMLEKVEVDLNKLLNGPWFVALCSDTEIMLIKND
;
A
#
# COMPACT_ATOMS: atom_id res chain seq x y z
N MET A 1 -6.64 -13.39 -8.80
CA MET A 1 -5.22 -13.70 -8.52
C MET A 1 -4.44 -12.64 -9.23
N ASP A 2 -4.37 -11.46 -8.61
CA ASP A 2 -3.60 -10.34 -9.12
C ASP A 2 -2.12 -10.70 -9.02
N ASN A 3 -1.39 -10.54 -10.13
CA ASN A 3 0.01 -10.93 -10.19
C ASN A 3 0.81 -10.03 -9.25
N LEU A 4 1.38 -10.62 -8.21
CA LEU A 4 2.36 -9.95 -7.34
C LEU A 4 3.52 -9.32 -8.15
N LEU A 5 3.81 -9.86 -9.33
CA LEU A 5 4.72 -9.27 -10.33
C LEU A 5 4.24 -7.90 -10.85
N GLU A 6 2.96 -7.77 -11.20
CA GLU A 6 2.38 -6.50 -11.67
C GLU A 6 2.33 -5.47 -10.55
N ILE A 7 2.02 -5.91 -9.33
CA ILE A 7 2.07 -5.07 -8.12
C ILE A 7 3.48 -4.49 -7.94
N MET A 8 4.50 -5.33 -8.07
CA MET A 8 5.89 -4.89 -7.90
C MET A 8 6.41 -3.98 -9.02
N ASP A 9 5.96 -4.19 -10.25
CA ASP A 9 6.30 -3.32 -11.38
C ASP A 9 5.76 -1.91 -11.15
N LYS A 10 4.50 -1.79 -10.72
CA LYS A 10 3.87 -0.51 -10.32
C LYS A 10 4.57 0.14 -9.13
N GLU A 11 4.82 -0.62 -8.07
CA GLU A 11 5.51 -0.16 -6.85
C GLU A 11 6.94 0.34 -7.08
N SER A 12 7.59 -0.11 -8.16
CA SER A 12 8.94 0.31 -8.52
C SER A 12 8.99 1.63 -9.29
N CYS A 13 7.86 2.06 -9.87
CA CYS A 13 7.82 3.17 -10.82
C CYS A 13 7.63 4.55 -10.14
N SER A 14 6.98 4.61 -8.98
CA SER A 14 6.47 5.87 -8.43
C SER A 14 6.95 6.20 -7.02
N LYS A 15 7.45 7.43 -6.84
CA LYS A 15 8.04 7.91 -5.57
C LYS A 15 7.05 8.60 -4.63
N SER A 16 5.88 9.04 -5.13
CA SER A 16 4.92 9.83 -4.37
C SER A 16 3.53 9.19 -4.26
N GLU A 17 3.29 8.10 -4.99
CA GLU A 17 2.03 7.39 -5.04
C GLU A 17 2.09 6.19 -4.08
N VAL A 18 0.96 5.93 -3.42
CA VAL A 18 0.78 4.82 -2.49
C VAL A 18 -0.31 3.92 -3.04
N TYR A 19 0.02 2.66 -3.28
CA TYR A 19 -0.89 1.64 -3.74
C TYR A 19 -1.34 0.74 -2.59
N LEU A 20 -2.63 0.48 -2.55
CA LEU A 20 -3.28 -0.45 -1.64
C LEU A 20 -3.99 -1.53 -2.45
N TYR A 21 -3.89 -2.76 -1.97
CA TYR A 21 -4.47 -3.93 -2.61
C TYR A 21 -5.39 -4.62 -1.62
N GLU A 22 -6.56 -5.01 -2.09
CA GLU A 22 -7.55 -5.72 -1.31
C GLU A 22 -7.21 -7.21 -1.26
N GLU A 23 -7.12 -7.77 -0.07
CA GLU A 23 -6.98 -9.20 0.18
C GLU A 23 -7.88 -9.61 1.36
N GLU A 24 -8.84 -10.50 1.11
CA GLU A 24 -9.73 -11.10 2.13
C GLU A 24 -10.48 -10.07 3.01
N GLY A 25 -10.91 -8.97 2.40
CA GLY A 25 -11.61 -7.84 3.04
C GLY A 25 -10.70 -6.85 3.75
N ARG A 26 -9.38 -6.96 3.56
CA ARG A 26 -8.37 -6.10 4.19
C ARG A 26 -7.50 -5.43 3.14
N TRP A 27 -6.95 -4.27 3.50
CA TRP A 27 -6.15 -3.48 2.57
C TRP A 27 -4.68 -3.53 2.93
N TYR A 28 -3.85 -3.86 1.96
CA TYR A 28 -2.41 -4.03 2.14
C TYR A 28 -1.62 -3.13 1.20
N ALA A 29 -0.57 -2.52 1.73
CA ALA A 29 0.45 -1.85 0.94
C ALA A 29 1.70 -2.73 0.86
N TYR A 30 2.37 -2.70 -0.28
CA TYR A 30 3.61 -3.45 -0.51
C TYR A 30 4.82 -2.53 -0.57
N HIS A 31 6.01 -3.11 -0.48
CA HIS A 31 7.33 -2.52 -0.72
C HIS A 31 7.48 -1.00 -0.49
N HIS A 32 7.32 -0.18 -1.53
CA HIS A 32 7.55 1.26 -1.51
C HIS A 32 6.40 1.99 -0.82
N SER A 33 5.17 1.61 -1.11
CA SER A 33 3.96 2.12 -0.47
C SER A 33 3.95 1.85 1.04
N ALA A 34 4.34 0.64 1.43
CA ALA A 34 4.50 0.25 2.83
C ALA A 34 5.53 1.13 3.56
N LYS A 35 6.69 1.36 2.93
CA LYS A 35 7.74 2.25 3.48
C LYS A 35 7.28 3.69 3.60
N SER A 36 6.55 4.18 2.60
CA SER A 36 6.01 5.55 2.57
C SER A 36 4.96 5.74 3.66
N LEU A 37 4.02 4.81 3.79
CA LEU A 37 3.00 4.83 4.85
C LEU A 37 3.61 4.72 6.24
N LYS A 38 4.65 3.91 6.42
CA LYS A 38 5.35 3.79 7.70
C LYS A 38 6.02 5.09 8.12
N LYS A 39 6.53 5.88 7.18
CA LYS A 39 7.09 7.22 7.48
C LYS A 39 6.01 8.26 7.74
N LEU A 40 4.88 8.16 7.05
CA LEU A 40 3.88 9.23 6.99
C LEU A 40 2.73 9.05 7.99
N SER A 41 2.32 7.81 8.25
CA SER A 41 1.16 7.51 9.10
C SER A 41 1.30 6.15 9.78
N GLU A 42 2.20 6.08 10.77
CA GLU A 42 2.35 4.86 11.59
C GLU A 42 1.07 4.52 12.37
N ALA A 43 0.24 5.53 12.67
CA ALA A 43 -1.05 5.34 13.35
C ALA A 43 -2.12 4.66 12.49
N ALA A 44 -1.98 4.70 11.15
CA ALA A 44 -2.88 4.06 10.21
C ALA A 44 -2.46 2.61 9.86
N LEU A 45 -1.29 2.16 10.32
CA LEU A 45 -0.83 0.79 10.10
C LEU A 45 -1.40 -0.15 11.18
N LYS A 46 -1.98 -1.27 10.75
CA LYS A 46 -2.53 -2.31 11.65
C LYS A 46 -1.54 -3.44 11.89
N LEU A 47 -1.01 -4.01 10.82
CA LEU A 47 -0.12 -5.17 10.87
C LEU A 47 1.05 -4.95 9.93
N LYS A 48 2.23 -5.39 10.35
CA LYS A 48 3.46 -5.35 9.55
C LYS A 48 3.87 -6.81 9.29
N GLU A 49 3.75 -7.21 8.04
CA GLU A 49 4.08 -8.54 7.55
C GLU A 49 5.23 -8.44 6.55
N ALA A 50 5.91 -9.56 6.32
CA ALA A 50 6.92 -9.65 5.28
C ALA A 50 6.50 -10.75 4.30
N CYS A 51 6.36 -10.37 3.02
CA CYS A 51 5.98 -11.30 1.97
C CYS A 51 7.22 -11.77 1.21
N PRO A 52 7.50 -13.08 1.15
CA PRO A 52 8.62 -13.59 0.37
C PRO A 52 8.30 -13.49 -1.13
N PHE A 53 9.17 -12.82 -1.89
CA PHE A 53 9.08 -12.72 -3.34
C PHE A 53 10.43 -13.00 -3.99
N TYR A 54 10.53 -14.06 -4.80
CA TYR A 54 11.77 -14.43 -5.53
C TYR A 54 13.06 -14.28 -4.68
N SER A 55 13.04 -14.85 -3.47
CA SER A 55 14.14 -14.80 -2.50
C SER A 55 14.42 -13.45 -1.83
N VAL A 56 13.58 -12.43 -2.06
CA VAL A 56 13.61 -11.14 -1.37
C VAL A 56 12.42 -11.02 -0.42
N MET A 57 12.66 -10.59 0.81
CA MET A 57 11.59 -10.30 1.77
C MET A 57 11.07 -8.87 1.51
N LEU A 58 9.84 -8.74 1.04
CA LEU A 58 9.18 -7.45 0.83
C LEU A 58 8.40 -7.05 2.08
N GLU A 59 8.40 -5.77 2.41
CA GLU A 59 7.49 -5.23 3.43
C GLU A 59 6.06 -5.27 2.89
N LYS A 60 5.15 -5.89 3.64
CA LYS A 60 3.71 -5.90 3.43
C LYS A 60 3.08 -5.30 4.69
N VAL A 61 2.23 -4.29 4.57
CA VAL A 61 1.59 -3.71 5.75
C VAL A 61 0.09 -3.63 5.56
N GLU A 62 -0.67 -4.09 6.56
CA GLU A 62 -2.11 -3.89 6.62
C GLU A 62 -2.40 -2.45 7.03
N VAL A 63 -3.32 -1.82 6.32
CA VAL A 63 -3.63 -0.40 6.47
C VAL A 63 -5.08 -0.22 6.87
N ASP A 64 -5.32 0.60 7.89
CA ASP A 64 -6.65 1.04 8.25
C ASP A 64 -7.06 2.21 7.34
N LEU A 65 -7.90 1.92 6.34
CA LEU A 65 -8.41 2.95 5.43
C LEU A 65 -9.11 4.10 6.14
N ASN A 66 -9.87 3.84 7.22
CA ASN A 66 -10.57 4.92 7.91
C ASN A 66 -9.56 5.90 8.52
N LYS A 67 -8.53 5.41 9.19
CA LYS A 67 -7.47 6.27 9.73
C LYS A 67 -6.64 6.92 8.64
N LEU A 68 -6.40 6.21 7.54
CA LEU A 68 -5.60 6.71 6.44
C LEU A 68 -6.31 7.85 5.71
N LEU A 69 -7.58 7.67 5.34
CA LEU A 69 -8.39 8.67 4.65
C LEU A 69 -8.72 9.89 5.51
N ASN A 70 -8.61 9.78 6.84
CA ASN A 70 -8.63 10.93 7.75
C ASN A 70 -7.35 11.80 7.67
N GLY A 71 -6.30 11.32 6.98
CA GLY A 71 -5.06 12.06 6.76
C GLY A 71 -5.05 12.88 5.46
N PRO A 72 -3.92 13.50 5.11
CA PRO A 72 -3.76 14.31 3.91
C PRO A 72 -3.55 13.45 2.65
N TRP A 73 -4.49 12.55 2.37
CA TRP A 73 -4.42 11.63 1.24
C TRP A 73 -5.52 11.91 0.24
N PHE A 74 -5.14 12.00 -1.03
CA PHE A 74 -6.04 12.12 -2.15
C PHE A 74 -6.21 10.75 -2.83
N VAL A 75 -7.46 10.31 -2.99
CA VAL A 75 -7.77 9.05 -3.68
C VAL A 75 -7.75 9.32 -5.19
N ALA A 76 -6.67 8.90 -5.86
CA ALA A 76 -6.52 9.06 -7.30
C ALA A 76 -7.21 7.95 -8.09
N LEU A 77 -7.24 6.73 -7.53
CA LEU A 77 -7.90 5.57 -8.13
C LEU A 77 -8.56 4.75 -7.03
N CYS A 78 -9.78 4.29 -7.29
CA CYS A 78 -10.53 3.41 -6.41
C CYS A 78 -11.23 2.35 -7.26
N SER A 79 -10.72 1.13 -7.20
CA SER A 79 -11.25 -0.06 -7.85
C SER A 79 -11.64 -1.10 -6.80
N ASP A 80 -12.32 -2.16 -7.22
CA ASP A 80 -12.76 -3.23 -6.31
C ASP A 80 -11.59 -3.92 -5.59
N THR A 81 -10.40 -3.98 -6.23
CA THR A 81 -9.22 -4.69 -5.71
C THR A 81 -7.99 -3.80 -5.48
N GLU A 82 -8.01 -2.56 -5.94
CA GLU A 82 -6.85 -1.65 -5.90
C GLU A 82 -7.30 -0.22 -5.58
N ILE A 83 -6.57 0.45 -4.69
CA ILE A 83 -6.72 1.88 -4.43
C ILE A 83 -5.36 2.55 -4.59
N MET A 84 -5.33 3.66 -5.32
CA MET A 84 -4.16 4.52 -5.42
C MET A 84 -4.41 5.81 -4.65
N LEU A 85 -3.45 6.16 -3.80
CA LEU A 85 -3.44 7.34 -2.98
C LEU A 85 -2.25 8.23 -3.34
N ILE A 86 -2.50 9.52 -3.39
CA ILE A 86 -1.47 10.54 -3.57
C ILE A 86 -1.45 11.38 -2.31
N LYS A 87 -0.26 11.58 -1.73
CA LYS A 87 -0.14 12.50 -0.59
C LYS A 87 -0.42 13.92 -1.07
N ASN A 88 -1.40 14.59 -0.48
CA ASN A 88 -1.54 16.04 -0.63
C ASN A 88 -0.45 16.71 0.21
N ASP A 89 0.38 17.53 -0.43
CA ASP A 89 1.40 18.32 0.25
C ASP A 89 0.82 19.64 0.79
#